data_AF-A0A679K4M9-F1
#
_entry.id   AF-A0A679K4M9-F1
#
_cell.length_a   1.000
_cell.length_b   1.000
_cell.length_c   1.000
_cell.angle_alpha   90.00
_cell.angle_beta   90.00
_cell.angle_gamma   90.00
#
_symmetry.space_group_name_H-M   'P 1'
#
loop_
_entity.id
_entity.type
_entity.pdbx_description
1 polymer ?
#
loop_
_entity_poly.entity_id
_entity_poly.type
_entity_poly.pdbx_seq_one_letter_code
_entity_poly.pdbx_strand_id
1 'polypeptide(L)' 'MPYPNNHSLPPSVRDHLPEHAQDIYRAAFNHSFEAHIGDPRQEEASHRIAWAAVKRDYVKVGPRWVARSDVE' A
#
# COMPACT_ATOMS: atom_id res chain seq x y z
N MET A 1 3.92 -11.08 8.35
CA MET A 1 5.36 -10.82 8.04
C MET A 1 5.43 -9.56 7.19
N PRO A 2 6.40 -8.64 7.40
CA PRO A 2 6.57 -7.48 6.53
C PRO A 2 6.76 -7.91 5.08
N TYR A 3 6.30 -7.10 4.13
CA TYR A 3 6.42 -7.44 2.72
C TYR A 3 7.87 -7.20 2.25
N PRO A 4 8.62 -8.25 1.86
CA PRO A 4 10.02 -8.10 1.47
C PRO A 4 10.18 -7.48 0.08
N ASN A 5 9.14 -7.60 -0.76
CA ASN A 5 9.15 -7.09 -2.11
C ASN A 5 7.73 -6.73 -2.56
N ASN A 6 7.66 -5.88 -3.58
CA ASN A 6 6.41 -5.45 -4.21
C ASN A 6 5.64 -6.66 -4.81
N HIS A 7 6.37 -7.71 -5.19
CA HIS A 7 5.81 -8.97 -5.69
C HIS A 7 4.98 -9.74 -4.66
N SER A 8 5.23 -9.53 -3.38
CA SER A 8 4.53 -10.17 -2.27
C SER A 8 3.23 -9.45 -1.89
N LEU A 9 2.95 -8.31 -2.51
CA LEU A 9 1.71 -7.55 -2.32
C LEU A 9 0.50 -8.27 -2.95
N PRO A 10 -0.72 -7.98 -2.48
CA PRO A 10 -1.93 -8.55 -3.05
C PRO A 10 -2.01 -8.29 -4.57
N PRO A 11 -2.52 -9.24 -5.37
CA PRO A 11 -2.63 -9.07 -6.81
C PRO A 11 -3.47 -7.85 -7.19
N SER A 12 -4.52 -7.53 -6.43
CA SER A 12 -5.31 -6.31 -6.64
C SER A 12 -4.54 -5.00 -6.41
N VAL A 13 -3.45 -5.03 -5.64
CA VAL A 13 -2.53 -3.89 -5.50
C VAL A 13 -1.58 -3.90 -6.69
N ARG A 14 -0.96 -5.04 -6.98
CA ARG A 14 0.06 -5.16 -8.02
C ARG A 14 -0.43 -4.94 -9.45
N ASP A 15 -1.67 -5.35 -9.73
CA ASP A 15 -2.28 -5.25 -11.06
C ASP A 15 -2.85 -3.86 -11.35
N HIS A 16 -3.32 -3.17 -10.30
CA HIS A 16 -3.99 -1.87 -10.44
C HIS A 16 -3.11 -0.67 -10.09
N LEU A 17 -1.98 -0.87 -9.41
CA LEU A 17 -1.09 0.20 -8.98
C LEU A 17 0.30 0.10 -9.64
N PRO A 18 0.87 1.25 -10.05
CA PRO A 18 2.23 1.28 -10.58
C PRO A 18 3.28 0.96 -9.50
N GLU A 19 4.50 0.62 -9.93
CA GLU A 19 5.60 0.23 -9.02
C GLU A 19 5.87 1.24 -7.91
N HIS A 20 5.75 2.54 -8.19
CA HIS A 20 5.98 3.58 -7.18
C HIS A 20 4.91 3.58 -6.08
N ALA A 21 3.64 3.33 -6.41
CA ALA A 21 2.59 3.14 -5.41
C ALA A 21 2.79 1.88 -4.57
N GLN A 22 3.29 0.81 -5.19
CA GLN A 22 3.62 -0.43 -4.48
C GLN A 22 4.73 -0.17 -3.45
N ASP A 23 5.69 0.70 -3.77
CA ASP A 23 6.74 1.14 -2.86
C ASP A 23 6.18 1.87 -1.62
N ILE A 24 5.30 2.84 -1.84
CA ILE A 24 4.63 3.57 -0.75
C ILE A 24 3.82 2.62 0.12
N TYR A 25 3.11 1.67 -0.51
CA TYR A 25 2.33 0.67 0.20
C TYR A 25 3.21 -0.18 1.12
N ARG A 26 4.31 -0.76 0.60
CA ARG A 26 5.21 -1.59 1.42
C ARG A 26 5.85 -0.79 2.55
N ALA A 27 6.23 0.47 2.30
CA ALA A 27 6.91 1.30 3.28
C ALA A 27 5.96 1.64 4.44
N ALA A 28 4.74 2.07 4.12
CA ALA A 28 3.70 2.34 5.10
C ALA A 28 3.26 1.07 5.86
N PHE A 29 3.18 -0.07 5.17
CA PHE A 29 2.88 -1.35 5.79
C PHE A 29 3.97 -1.76 6.78
N ASN A 30 5.23 -1.77 6.36
CA ASN A 30 6.36 -2.17 7.21
C ASN A 30 6.47 -1.28 8.43
N HIS A 31 6.35 0.04 8.25
CA HIS A 31 6.36 1.00 9.36
C HIS A 31 5.23 0.76 10.37
N SER A 32 4.01 0.49 9.90
CA SER A 32 2.88 0.16 10.77
C SER A 32 3.04 -1.21 11.44
N PHE A 33 3.58 -2.19 10.71
CA PHE A 33 3.78 -3.55 11.20
C PHE A 33 4.84 -3.58 12.31
N GLU A 34 5.93 -2.82 12.16
CA GLU A 34 6.94 -2.63 13.21
C GLU A 34 6.38 -1.94 14.46
N ALA A 35 5.42 -1.02 14.30
CA ALA A 35 4.77 -0.35 15.42
C ALA A 35 3.79 -1.24 16.20
N HIS A 36 3.29 -2.33 15.59
CA HIS A 36 2.26 -3.20 16.15
C HIS A 36 2.73 -4.65 16.39
N ILE A 37 4.05 -4.85 16.55
CA ILE A 37 4.65 -6.17 16.81
C ILE A 37 4.01 -6.82 18.04
N GLY A 38 3.35 -7.96 17.82
CA GLY A 38 2.77 -8.80 18.89
C GLY A 38 1.24 -8.87 18.90
N ASP A 39 0.55 -8.12 18.05
CA ASP A 39 -0.91 -8.14 17.96
C ASP A 39 -1.40 -8.97 16.76
N PRO A 40 -2.40 -9.86 16.91
CA PRO A 40 -2.95 -10.62 15.78
C PRO A 40 -3.68 -9.72 14.76
N ARG A 41 -4.07 -8.50 15.13
CA ARG A 41 -4.74 -7.53 14.23
C ARG A 41 -3.76 -6.57 13.56
N GLN A 42 -2.46 -6.70 13.82
CA GLN A 42 -1.44 -5.82 13.23
C GLN A 42 -1.46 -5.87 11.70
N GLU A 43 -1.77 -7.02 11.11
CA GLU A 43 -1.77 -7.21 9.65
C GLU A 43 -2.93 -6.42 9.02
N GLU A 44 -4.15 -6.56 9.52
CA GLU A 44 -5.32 -5.79 9.07
C GLU A 44 -5.17 -4.28 9.30
N ALA A 45 -4.58 -3.86 10.42
CA ALA A 45 -4.32 -2.45 10.72
C ALA A 45 -3.29 -1.87 9.73
N SER A 46 -2.19 -2.59 9.52
CA SER A 46 -1.12 -2.19 8.62
C SER A 46 -1.58 -2.14 7.17
N HIS A 47 -2.44 -3.08 6.74
CA HIS A 47 -3.09 -3.04 5.43
C HIS A 47 -3.93 -1.78 5.24
N ARG A 48 -4.72 -1.38 6.25
CA ARG A 48 -5.54 -0.17 6.21
C ARG A 48 -4.68 1.10 6.14
N ILE A 49 -3.62 1.16 6.94
CA ILE A 49 -2.69 2.30 6.97
C ILE A 49 -1.94 2.43 5.63
N ALA A 50 -1.44 1.31 5.08
CA ALA A 50 -0.79 1.29 3.78
C ALA A 50 -1.71 1.76 2.65
N TRP A 51 -2.97 1.30 2.65
CA TRP A 51 -3.97 1.78 1.68
C TRP A 51 -4.31 3.26 1.84
N ALA A 52 -4.32 3.78 3.06
CA ALA A 52 -4.54 5.20 3.31
C ALA A 52 -3.39 6.05 2.76
N ALA A 53 -2.14 5.58 2.93
CA ALA A 53 -0.96 6.24 2.36
C ALA A 53 -1.00 6.27 0.84
N VAL A 54 -1.32 5.14 0.20
CA VAL A 54 -1.48 5.07 -1.26
C VAL A 54 -2.59 5.99 -1.75
N LYS A 55 -3.77 6.00 -1.11
CA LYS A 55 -4.88 6.89 -1.47
C LYS A 55 -4.56 8.38 -1.33
N ARG A 56 -3.55 8.72 -0.55
CA ARG A 56 -3.12 10.10 -0.36
C ARG A 56 -2.39 10.64 -1.58
N ASP A 57 -1.59 9.80 -2.24
CA ASP A 57 -0.79 10.15 -3.42
C ASP A 57 -1.40 9.65 -4.73
N TYR A 58 -2.24 8.62 -4.69
CA TYR A 58 -2.88 8.02 -5.84
C TYR A 58 -4.39 8.17 -5.78
N VAL A 59 -4.98 8.49 -6.91
CA VAL A 59 -6.42 8.61 -7.09
C VAL A 59 -6.92 7.48 -7.98
N LYS A 60 -8.04 6.88 -7.60
CA LYS A 60 -8.68 5.83 -8.41
C LYS A 60 -9.46 6.47 -9.55
N VAL A 61 -8.98 6.31 -10.78
CA VAL A 61 -9.65 6.77 -12.00
C VAL A 61 -10.14 5.54 -12.76
N GLY A 62 -11.44 5.27 -12.62
CA GLY A 62 -12.08 4.07 -13.18
C GLY A 62 -11.50 2.78 -12.56
N PRO A 63 -10.96 1.86 -13.37
CA PRO A 63 -10.35 0.62 -12.89
C PRO A 63 -8.88 0.76 -12.46
N ARG A 64 -8.24 1.93 -12.66
CA ARG A 64 -6.81 2.13 -12.43
C ARG A 64 -6.54 3.14 -11.33
N TRP A 65 -5.39 3.02 -10.68
CA TRP A 65 -4.85 4.06 -9.80
C TRP A 65 -3.83 4.88 -10.56
N VAL A 66 -4.02 6.20 -10.59
CA VAL A 66 -3.09 7.16 -11.20
C VAL A 66 -2.53 8.06 -10.10
N ALA A 67 -1.26 8.43 -10.24
CA ALA A 67 -0.65 9.37 -9.31
C ALA A 67 -1.42 10.68 -9.37
N ARG A 68 -1.76 11.27 -8.23
CA ARG A 68 -2.47 12.55 -8.16
C ARG A 68 -1.70 13.62 -8.94
N SER A 69 -0.37 13.57 -8.91
CA SER A 69 0.53 14.45 -9.66
C SER A 69 0.38 14.37 -11.19
N ASP A 70 -0.16 13.27 -11.73
CA ASP A 70 -0.36 13.03 -13.16
C ASP A 70 -1.77 13.47 -13.64
N VAL A 71 -2.67 13.78 -12.71
CA VAL A 71 -4.07 14.14 -12.97
C VAL A 71 -4.29 15.67 -12.92
N GLU A 72 -3.26 16.46 -12.60
CA GLU A 72 -3.28 17.94 -12.57
C GLU A 72 -2.98 18.60 -13.92
#